data_AF-A0A2G5UAU4-F1
#
_entry.id   AF-A0A2G5UAU4-F1
#
_cell.length_a   1.000
_cell.length_b   1.000
_cell.length_c   1.000
_cell.angle_alpha   90.00
_cell.angle_beta   90.00
_cell.angle_gamma   90.00
#
_symmetry.space_group_name_H-M   'P 1'
#
loop_
_entity.id
_entity.type
_entity.pdbx_description
1 polymer ?
#
loop_
_entity_poly.entity_id
_entity_poly.type
_entity_poly.pdbx_seq_one_letter_code
_entity_poly.pdbx_strand_id
1 'polypeptide(L)'
;MEEPPRNPKFGLLKCPFALREQIVRNMEFMDAFHFSTLSKRSKQLVHNAKYSVTSIDFMFGNNSTNDHIEVATDDDLFIISLSKLNVPPRRGLLDGLKFASLINEPSDDYRKKLSAHLFFIFDFKENSVHIERNIESLSDLFLWSIRKTFHCIFFWPTRSFFMKHEDMQFVLSLESKTYCLNFSFNNSNYKYREPLGCEHLEVHGSIQWLDTDDFLKLNPNMRRICIKNLPGEQINDLIKQWKNGEAIGLNHMAFFYGIPYPENLILDGIIVMETKLT
;
A
#
# COMPACT_ATOMS: atom_id res chain seq x y z
N MET A 1 -34.61 -12.51 48.75
CA MET A 1 -33.38 -12.14 48.04
C MET A 1 -33.64 -12.36 46.57
N GLU A 2 -33.85 -11.29 45.81
CA GLU A 2 -33.94 -11.37 44.35
C GLU A 2 -32.52 -11.65 43.82
N GLU A 3 -32.35 -12.71 43.02
CA GLU A 3 -31.10 -12.94 42.30
C GLU A 3 -30.81 -11.70 41.45
N PRO A 4 -29.58 -11.15 41.47
CA PRO A 4 -29.24 -10.05 40.58
C PRO A 4 -29.46 -10.49 39.12
N PRO A 5 -29.99 -9.61 38.25
CA PRO A 5 -30.28 -9.96 36.87
C PRO A 5 -29.01 -10.49 36.21
N ARG A 6 -29.05 -11.77 35.79
CA ARG A 6 -27.94 -12.41 35.10
C ARG A 6 -27.67 -11.62 33.82
N ASN A 7 -26.47 -11.05 33.69
CA ASN A 7 -26.00 -10.45 32.45
C ASN A 7 -26.35 -11.39 31.29
N PRO A 8 -27.08 -10.92 30.24
CA PRO A 8 -27.48 -11.79 29.14
C PRO A 8 -26.22 -12.42 28.54
N LYS A 9 -26.08 -13.74 28.71
CA LYS A 9 -24.97 -14.49 28.12
C LYS A 9 -25.16 -14.42 26.61
N PHE A 10 -24.23 -13.74 25.91
CA PHE A 10 -24.23 -13.57 24.46
C PHE A 10 -24.56 -14.89 23.75
N GLY A 11 -25.77 -14.97 23.16
CA GLY A 11 -26.35 -16.23 22.67
C GLY A 11 -25.53 -16.89 21.56
N LEU A 12 -24.81 -16.08 20.78
CA LEU A 12 -23.92 -16.52 19.71
C LEU A 12 -22.91 -17.57 20.18
N LEU A 13 -22.43 -17.47 21.42
CA LEU A 13 -21.43 -18.40 21.96
C LEU A 13 -21.95 -19.81 22.21
N LYS A 14 -23.27 -20.01 22.17
CA LYS A 14 -23.93 -21.32 22.29
C LYS A 14 -24.09 -22.01 20.93
N CYS A 15 -23.92 -21.29 19.82
CA CYS A 15 -24.06 -21.85 18.48
C CYS A 15 -22.89 -22.77 18.13
N PRO A 16 -23.10 -23.80 17.28
CA PRO A 16 -22.01 -24.56 16.68
C PRO A 16 -21.00 -23.65 15.98
N PHE A 17 -19.73 -24.09 15.91
CA PHE A 17 -18.64 -23.27 15.37
C PHE A 17 -18.91 -22.76 13.95
N ALA A 18 -19.33 -23.64 13.04
CA ALA A 18 -19.64 -23.26 11.66
C ALA A 18 -20.75 -22.19 11.57
N LEU A 19 -21.78 -22.29 12.39
CA LEU A 19 -22.86 -21.30 12.43
C LEU A 19 -22.36 -19.95 12.98
N ARG A 20 -21.46 -19.96 13.97
CA ARG A 20 -20.84 -18.71 14.48
C ARG A 20 -20.03 -18.01 13.40
N GLU A 21 -19.21 -18.74 12.65
CA GLU A 21 -18.43 -18.16 11.56
C GLU A 21 -19.32 -17.61 10.46
N GLN A 22 -20.37 -18.33 10.07
CA GLN A 22 -21.34 -17.83 9.10
C GLN A 22 -22.02 -16.56 9.58
N ILE A 23 -22.46 -16.49 10.84
CA ILE A 23 -23.08 -15.28 11.37
C ILE A 23 -22.11 -14.11 11.29
N VAL A 24 -20.84 -14.30 11.68
CA VAL A 24 -19.83 -13.24 11.62
C VAL A 24 -19.54 -12.81 10.17
N ARG A 25 -19.46 -13.74 9.21
CA ARG A 25 -19.28 -13.41 7.78
C ARG A 25 -20.43 -12.60 7.18
N ASN A 26 -21.61 -12.64 7.80
CA ASN A 26 -22.79 -11.90 7.36
C ASN A 26 -23.05 -10.65 8.22
N MET A 27 -22.18 -10.32 9.19
CA MET A 27 -22.25 -9.04 9.89
C MET A 27 -21.81 -7.92 8.95
N GLU A 28 -22.33 -6.71 9.14
CA GLU A 28 -21.72 -5.54 8.53
C GLU A 28 -20.30 -5.34 9.09
N PHE A 29 -19.43 -4.68 8.30
CA PHE A 29 -18.04 -4.43 8.69
C PHE A 29 -17.92 -3.81 10.09
N MET A 30 -18.76 -2.81 10.37
CA MET A 30 -18.78 -2.11 11.64
C MET A 30 -19.27 -2.98 12.80
N ASP A 31 -20.25 -3.85 12.55
CA ASP A 31 -20.74 -4.81 13.55
C ASP A 31 -19.68 -5.86 13.87
N ALA A 32 -18.96 -6.37 12.86
CA ALA A 32 -17.85 -7.30 13.05
C ALA A 32 -16.72 -6.63 13.86
N PHE A 33 -16.39 -5.38 13.56
CA PHE A 33 -15.43 -4.59 14.34
C PHE A 33 -15.88 -4.47 15.80
N HIS A 34 -17.09 -3.97 16.07
CA HIS A 34 -17.60 -3.82 17.44
C HIS A 34 -17.71 -5.14 18.19
N PHE A 35 -18.13 -6.21 17.52
CA PHE A 35 -18.17 -7.54 18.11
C PHE A 35 -16.77 -8.00 18.53
N SER A 36 -15.75 -7.73 17.71
CA SER A 36 -14.36 -8.08 18.01
C SER A 36 -13.81 -7.38 19.25
N THR A 37 -14.34 -6.21 19.64
CA THR A 37 -13.85 -5.46 20.81
C THR A 37 -14.46 -5.93 22.13
N LEU A 38 -15.51 -6.76 22.12
CA LEU A 38 -16.22 -7.16 23.34
C LEU A 38 -15.39 -8.08 24.26
N SER A 39 -14.54 -8.94 23.70
CA SER A 39 -13.72 -9.89 24.45
C SER A 39 -12.63 -10.53 23.58
N LYS A 40 -11.60 -11.13 24.21
CA LYS A 40 -10.62 -11.96 23.48
C LYS A 40 -11.27 -13.06 22.66
N ARG A 41 -12.36 -13.65 23.16
CA ARG A 41 -13.10 -14.73 22.49
C ARG A 41 -13.83 -14.23 21.25
N SER A 42 -14.50 -13.08 21.31
CA SER A 42 -15.19 -12.51 20.14
C SER A 42 -14.19 -12.03 19.10
N LYS A 43 -13.07 -11.40 19.52
CA LYS A 43 -11.94 -11.08 18.62
C LYS A 43 -11.48 -12.30 17.82
N GLN A 44 -11.26 -13.43 18.50
CA GLN A 44 -10.82 -14.65 17.83
C GLN A 44 -11.88 -15.22 16.87
N LEU A 45 -13.17 -15.08 17.19
CA LEU A 45 -14.25 -15.52 16.31
C LEU A 45 -14.26 -14.72 15.00
N VAL A 46 -14.04 -13.40 15.06
CA VAL A 46 -13.97 -12.56 13.86
C VAL A 46 -12.77 -12.93 13.00
N HIS A 47 -11.59 -13.03 13.60
CA HIS A 47 -10.39 -13.46 12.88
C HIS A 47 -10.56 -14.84 12.22
N ASN A 48 -11.14 -15.82 12.92
CA ASN A 48 -11.32 -17.18 12.40
C ASN A 48 -12.37 -17.25 11.29
N ALA A 49 -13.39 -16.38 11.35
CA ALA A 49 -14.39 -16.30 10.31
C ALA A 49 -13.77 -15.95 8.94
N LYS A 50 -12.55 -15.41 8.86
CA LYS A 50 -11.94 -14.97 7.59
C LYS A 50 -12.89 -14.04 6.84
N TYR A 51 -13.38 -13.04 7.57
CA TYR A 51 -14.21 -12.00 7.00
C TYR A 51 -13.39 -11.27 5.93
N SER A 52 -13.77 -11.42 4.67
CA SER A 52 -13.04 -10.85 3.55
C SER A 52 -13.38 -9.38 3.39
N VAL A 53 -12.35 -8.56 3.24
CA VAL A 53 -12.48 -7.12 2.98
C VAL A 53 -11.70 -6.80 1.71
N THR A 54 -12.24 -5.90 0.88
CA THR A 54 -11.68 -5.62 -0.45
C THR A 54 -10.32 -4.94 -0.34
N SER A 55 -10.23 -3.82 0.38
CA SER A 55 -8.94 -3.15 0.59
C SER A 55 -8.83 -2.46 1.94
N ILE A 56 -7.59 -2.20 2.33
CA ILE A 56 -7.23 -1.24 3.38
C ILE A 56 -6.11 -0.35 2.88
N ASP A 57 -6.35 0.96 2.87
CA ASP A 57 -5.43 1.94 2.31
C ASP A 57 -5.04 2.95 3.39
N PHE A 58 -3.74 3.03 3.68
CA PHE A 58 -3.19 3.96 4.66
C PHE A 58 -2.82 5.26 3.97
N MET A 59 -3.61 6.30 4.20
CA MET A 59 -3.49 7.59 3.54
C MET A 59 -2.77 8.58 4.45
N PHE A 60 -1.50 8.85 4.14
CA PHE A 60 -0.70 9.93 4.74
C PHE A 60 -0.76 11.15 3.82
N GLY A 61 -1.85 11.90 3.94
CA GLY A 61 -2.16 13.02 3.04
C GLY A 61 -1.17 14.18 3.08
N ASN A 62 -1.46 15.24 2.34
CA ASN A 62 -0.61 16.44 2.28
C ASN A 62 -0.27 17.08 3.65
N ASN A 63 -1.03 16.81 4.71
CA ASN A 63 -0.76 17.20 6.08
C ASN A 63 -1.25 16.12 7.07
N SER A 64 -0.70 16.11 8.29
CA SER A 64 -1.01 15.07 9.29
C SER A 64 -2.45 15.10 9.81
N THR A 65 -3.18 16.21 9.64
CA THR A 65 -4.61 16.26 9.99
C THR A 65 -5.48 15.50 8.99
N ASN A 66 -4.96 15.27 7.79
CA ASN A 66 -5.59 14.49 6.72
C ASN A 66 -5.16 13.02 6.75
N ASP A 67 -4.44 12.55 7.77
CA ASP A 67 -4.13 11.12 7.89
C ASP A 67 -5.39 10.32 8.18
N HIS A 68 -5.58 9.25 7.42
CA HIS A 68 -6.71 8.34 7.61
C HIS A 68 -6.42 6.94 7.07
N ILE A 69 -7.27 6.00 7.43
CA ILE A 69 -7.36 4.66 6.85
C ILE A 69 -8.64 4.62 6.04
N GLU A 70 -8.55 4.24 4.77
CA GLU A 70 -9.72 3.86 3.97
C GLU A 70 -9.88 2.34 4.05
N VAL A 71 -11.10 1.87 4.29
CA VAL A 71 -11.45 0.46 4.27
C VAL A 71 -12.59 0.27 3.29
N ALA A 72 -12.30 -0.40 2.17
CA ALA A 72 -13.29 -0.73 1.16
C ALA A 72 -13.83 -2.14 1.38
N THR A 73 -15.15 -2.25 1.42
CA THR A 73 -15.90 -3.51 1.37
C THR A 73 -16.55 -3.65 -0.01
N ASP A 74 -17.32 -4.71 -0.24
CA ASP A 74 -18.03 -4.87 -1.51
C ASP A 74 -19.12 -3.80 -1.70
N ASP A 75 -19.70 -3.27 -0.61
CA ASP A 75 -20.85 -2.35 -0.65
C ASP A 75 -20.53 -0.92 -0.18
N ASP A 76 -19.49 -0.74 0.63
CA ASP A 76 -19.21 0.53 1.34
C ASP A 76 -17.72 0.88 1.40
N LEU A 77 -17.45 2.19 1.57
CA LEU A 77 -16.14 2.77 1.87
C LEU A 77 -16.16 3.47 3.24
N PHE A 78 -15.34 2.99 4.17
CA PHE A 78 -15.19 3.57 5.49
C PHE A 78 -13.90 4.38 5.59
N ILE A 79 -14.00 5.62 6.02
CA ILE A 79 -12.84 6.50 6.22
C ILE A 79 -12.63 6.67 7.73
N ILE A 80 -11.50 6.20 8.26
CA ILE A 80 -11.15 6.27 9.68
C ILE A 80 -10.02 7.28 9.87
N SER A 81 -10.32 8.42 10.47
CA SER A 81 -9.32 9.46 10.74
C SER A 81 -8.24 8.97 11.72
N LEU A 82 -6.98 9.24 11.40
CA LEU A 82 -5.80 9.02 12.26
C LEU A 82 -5.30 10.33 12.89
N SER A 83 -6.06 11.41 12.75
CA SER A 83 -5.79 12.68 13.42
C SER A 83 -6.76 12.88 14.59
N LYS A 84 -6.34 13.68 15.58
CA LYS A 84 -7.24 14.08 16.67
C LYS A 84 -8.26 15.05 16.10
N LEU A 85 -9.47 14.56 15.85
CA LEU A 85 -10.58 15.40 15.41
C LEU A 85 -11.01 16.31 16.58
N ASN A 86 -10.69 17.59 16.49
CA ASN A 86 -11.22 18.60 17.41
C ASN A 86 -12.66 19.03 17.06
N VAL A 87 -13.21 18.51 15.97
CA VAL A 87 -14.55 18.84 15.43
C VAL A 87 -15.29 17.52 15.17
N PRO A 88 -16.61 17.45 15.41
CA PRO A 88 -17.37 16.25 15.09
C PRO A 88 -17.13 15.81 13.64
N PRO A 89 -16.92 14.51 13.42
CA PRO A 89 -16.63 14.01 12.08
C PRO A 89 -17.71 14.41 11.08
N ARG A 90 -17.28 14.75 9.87
CA ARG A 90 -18.19 14.88 8.72
C ARG A 90 -18.89 13.53 8.49
N ARG A 91 -20.10 13.54 7.91
CA ARG A 91 -20.80 12.29 7.55
C ARG A 91 -19.85 11.38 6.74
N GLY A 92 -19.71 10.12 7.17
CA GLY A 92 -18.81 9.14 6.55
C GLY A 92 -17.39 9.07 7.12
N LEU A 93 -16.99 10.01 7.98
CA LEU A 93 -15.69 9.98 8.67
C LEU A 93 -15.84 9.36 10.06
N LEU A 94 -15.01 8.38 10.38
CA LEU A 94 -14.95 7.71 11.67
C LEU A 94 -13.77 8.25 12.49
N ASP A 95 -13.95 8.38 13.79
CA ASP A 95 -12.92 8.86 14.71
C ASP A 95 -12.06 7.67 15.16
N GLY A 96 -10.85 7.56 14.60
CA GLY A 96 -9.93 6.45 14.90
C GLY A 96 -9.50 6.38 16.37
N LEU A 97 -9.48 7.51 17.09
CA LEU A 97 -9.15 7.51 18.52
C LEU A 97 -10.27 6.88 19.33
N LYS A 98 -11.53 7.21 19.03
CA LYS A 98 -12.70 6.56 19.64
C LYS A 98 -12.77 5.08 19.30
N PHE A 99 -12.42 4.70 18.08
CA PHE A 99 -12.38 3.28 17.69
C PHE A 99 -11.28 2.54 18.44
N ALA A 100 -10.10 3.14 18.53
CA ALA A 100 -8.98 2.57 19.27
C ALA A 100 -9.29 2.44 20.77
N SER A 101 -10.10 3.33 21.36
CA SER A 101 -10.45 3.24 22.79
C SER A 101 -11.34 2.04 23.13
N LEU A 102 -12.07 1.49 22.15
CA LEU A 102 -12.83 0.25 22.30
C LEU A 102 -11.93 -1.00 22.37
N ILE A 103 -10.71 -0.90 21.84
CA ILE A 103 -9.77 -2.02 21.78
C ILE A 103 -9.03 -2.15 23.11
N ASN A 104 -9.32 -3.25 23.82
CA ASN A 104 -8.71 -3.61 25.10
C ASN A 104 -7.33 -4.28 24.92
N GLU A 105 -6.40 -3.55 24.30
CA GLU A 105 -5.01 -3.97 24.07
C GLU A 105 -4.02 -2.86 24.47
N PRO A 106 -2.83 -3.22 24.98
CA PRO A 106 -1.82 -2.24 25.35
C PRO A 106 -1.14 -1.66 24.11
N SER A 107 -1.12 -0.34 24.00
CA SER A 107 -0.28 0.42 23.05
C SER A 107 -0.41 1.91 23.37
N ASP A 108 0.73 2.60 23.48
CA ASP A 108 0.76 4.05 23.70
C ASP A 108 0.38 4.84 22.43
N ASP A 109 0.56 4.24 21.25
CA ASP A 109 0.08 4.78 19.98
C ASP A 109 -1.25 4.13 19.59
N TYR A 110 -2.33 4.91 19.61
CA TYR A 110 -3.66 4.44 19.24
C TYR A 110 -3.76 4.05 17.75
N ARG A 111 -2.99 4.69 16.86
CA ARG A 111 -2.96 4.39 15.42
C ARG A 111 -2.38 3.00 15.20
N LYS A 112 -1.29 2.71 15.92
CA LYS A 112 -0.66 1.37 15.92
C LYS A 112 -1.65 0.31 16.42
N LYS A 113 -2.33 0.59 17.54
CA LYS A 113 -3.31 -0.31 18.14
C LYS A 113 -4.46 -0.63 17.18
N LEU A 114 -5.07 0.41 16.61
CA LEU A 114 -6.19 0.29 15.69
C LEU A 114 -5.79 -0.52 14.44
N SER A 115 -4.67 -0.15 13.82
CA SER A 115 -4.20 -0.78 12.59
C SER A 115 -3.85 -2.26 12.79
N ALA A 116 -3.16 -2.59 13.89
CA ALA A 116 -2.84 -3.97 14.24
C ALA A 116 -4.11 -4.80 14.50
N HIS A 117 -5.12 -4.20 15.14
CA HIS A 117 -6.39 -4.87 15.37
C HIS A 117 -7.16 -5.13 14.08
N LEU A 118 -7.24 -4.14 13.16
CA LEU A 118 -7.87 -4.29 11.86
C LEU A 118 -7.22 -5.43 11.05
N PHE A 119 -5.89 -5.40 10.90
CA PHE A 119 -5.15 -6.47 10.21
C PHE A 119 -5.29 -7.84 10.87
N PHE A 120 -5.53 -7.89 12.19
CA PHE A 120 -5.74 -9.15 12.88
C PHE A 120 -7.14 -9.73 12.62
N ILE A 121 -8.19 -8.91 12.61
CA ILE A 121 -9.56 -9.43 12.57
C ILE A 121 -10.09 -9.63 11.15
N PHE A 122 -9.56 -8.92 10.16
CA PHE A 122 -10.05 -8.93 8.78
C PHE A 122 -9.05 -9.50 7.80
N ASP A 123 -9.56 -10.17 6.77
CA ASP A 123 -8.78 -10.73 5.68
C ASP A 123 -8.86 -9.81 4.45
N PHE A 124 -7.90 -8.89 4.36
CA PHE A 124 -7.85 -7.89 3.30
C PHE A 124 -7.25 -8.47 2.01
N LYS A 125 -8.01 -8.41 0.91
CA LYS A 125 -7.54 -8.84 -0.42
C LYS A 125 -6.41 -7.94 -0.90
N GLU A 126 -6.56 -6.63 -0.70
CA GLU A 126 -5.56 -5.62 -1.05
C GLU A 126 -5.19 -4.76 0.15
N ASN A 127 -3.95 -4.26 0.17
CA ASN A 127 -3.52 -3.30 1.17
C ASN A 127 -2.45 -2.38 0.61
N SER A 128 -2.62 -1.08 0.82
CA SER A 128 -1.77 -0.07 0.23
C SER A 128 -1.37 0.99 1.24
N VAL A 129 -0.29 1.69 0.93
CA VAL A 129 0.14 2.87 1.68
C VAL A 129 0.40 4.01 0.71
N HIS A 130 -0.18 5.17 1.00
CA HIS A 130 -0.09 6.37 0.21
C HIS A 130 0.56 7.47 1.04
N ILE A 131 1.67 8.00 0.56
CA ILE A 131 2.45 9.03 1.22
C ILE A 131 2.52 10.25 0.31
N GLU A 132 1.74 11.27 0.65
CA GLU A 132 1.59 12.50 -0.12
C GLU A 132 2.38 13.69 0.46
N ARG A 133 3.23 13.43 1.45
CA ARG A 133 4.07 14.44 2.10
C ARG A 133 5.39 13.86 2.58
N ASN A 134 6.30 14.74 2.97
CA ASN A 134 7.49 14.36 3.71
C ASN A 134 7.13 13.87 5.13
N ILE A 135 7.69 12.73 5.53
CA ILE A 135 7.64 12.21 6.89
C ILE A 135 9.06 12.25 7.43
N GLU A 136 9.31 13.08 8.44
CA GLU A 136 10.65 13.36 8.96
C GLU A 136 11.43 12.11 9.38
N SER A 137 10.72 11.15 10.00
CA SER A 137 11.21 9.83 10.36
C SER A 137 10.40 8.75 9.64
N LEU A 138 10.54 8.65 8.32
CA LEU A 138 9.77 7.69 7.53
C LEU A 138 9.97 6.25 8.02
N SER A 139 11.20 5.85 8.35
CA SER A 139 11.51 4.52 8.89
C SER A 139 10.84 4.21 10.23
N ASP A 140 10.44 5.24 10.99
CA ASP A 140 9.82 5.11 12.32
C ASP A 140 8.30 5.13 12.27
N LEU A 141 7.70 5.17 11.07
CA LEU A 141 6.25 5.17 10.93
C LEU A 141 5.65 3.92 11.59
N PHE A 142 4.63 4.12 12.43
CA PHE A 142 4.04 3.04 13.23
C PHE A 142 3.62 1.83 12.39
N LEU A 143 3.21 2.07 11.14
CA LEU A 143 2.70 1.08 10.19
C LEU A 143 3.73 -0.02 9.91
N TRP A 144 5.02 0.32 9.81
CA TRP A 144 6.09 -0.63 9.48
C TRP A 144 6.35 -1.66 10.58
N SER A 145 5.97 -1.32 11.83
CA SER A 145 6.02 -2.26 12.95
C SER A 145 4.86 -3.27 12.95
N ILE A 146 3.87 -3.07 12.08
CA ILE A 146 2.67 -3.91 11.96
C ILE A 146 2.76 -4.78 10.71
N ARG A 147 3.17 -4.18 9.59
CA ARG A 147 3.23 -4.84 8.29
C ARG A 147 4.39 -4.31 7.45
N LYS A 148 5.07 -5.22 6.74
CA LYS A 148 6.18 -4.90 5.82
C LYS A 148 5.90 -5.27 4.36
N THR A 149 4.78 -5.95 4.11
CA THR A 149 4.37 -6.42 2.78
C THR A 149 3.08 -5.75 2.36
N PHE A 150 3.10 -5.07 1.21
CA PHE A 150 2.02 -4.29 0.65
C PHE A 150 1.64 -4.75 -0.76
N HIS A 151 0.39 -4.53 -1.16
CA HIS A 151 0.01 -4.64 -2.56
C HIS A 151 0.54 -3.44 -3.34
N CYS A 152 0.44 -2.25 -2.76
CA CYS A 152 0.97 -1.05 -3.37
C CYS A 152 1.60 -0.08 -2.37
N ILE A 153 2.70 0.52 -2.78
CA ILE A 153 3.34 1.63 -2.10
C ILE A 153 3.31 2.83 -3.06
N PHE A 154 2.48 3.81 -2.73
CA PHE A 154 2.43 5.10 -3.39
C PHE A 154 3.21 6.12 -2.58
N PHE A 155 4.31 6.60 -3.15
CA PHE A 155 5.02 7.76 -2.64
C PHE A 155 4.83 8.90 -3.63
N TRP A 156 3.78 9.70 -3.44
CA TRP A 156 3.34 10.71 -4.41
C TRP A 156 3.04 12.07 -3.76
N PRO A 157 4.07 12.78 -3.30
CA PRO A 157 3.92 14.06 -2.66
C PRO A 157 3.28 15.12 -3.57
N THR A 158 2.35 15.87 -2.99
CA THR A 158 1.62 16.95 -3.69
C THR A 158 2.51 18.14 -4.08
N ARG A 159 3.72 18.22 -3.53
CA ARG A 159 4.73 19.24 -3.84
C ARG A 159 6.06 18.55 -4.13
N SER A 160 6.96 19.27 -4.81
CA SER A 160 8.32 18.78 -5.04
C SER A 160 8.97 18.40 -3.70
N PHE A 161 9.32 17.13 -3.58
CA PHE A 161 9.87 16.54 -2.38
C PHE A 161 11.25 15.99 -2.68
N PHE A 162 12.21 16.30 -1.81
CA PHE A 162 13.53 15.69 -1.87
C PHE A 162 13.59 14.50 -0.93
N MET A 163 13.66 13.29 -1.51
CA MET A 163 13.82 12.06 -0.75
C MET A 163 15.28 11.91 -0.33
N LYS A 164 15.52 11.58 0.94
CA LYS A 164 16.84 11.19 1.42
C LYS A 164 17.19 9.80 0.90
N HIS A 165 18.48 9.53 0.79
CA HIS A 165 18.97 8.23 0.31
C HIS A 165 18.54 7.08 1.20
N GLU A 166 18.60 7.28 2.52
CA GLU A 166 18.21 6.28 3.52
C GLU A 166 16.71 5.97 3.46
N ASP A 167 15.87 6.99 3.30
CA ASP A 167 14.41 6.84 3.17
C ASP A 167 14.04 6.09 1.89
N MET A 168 14.72 6.37 0.78
CA MET A 168 14.50 5.67 -0.48
C MET A 168 14.89 4.19 -0.37
N GLN A 169 16.09 3.90 0.17
CA GLN A 169 16.52 2.52 0.40
C GLN A 169 15.53 1.77 1.29
N PHE A 170 15.07 2.44 2.35
CA PHE A 170 14.06 1.88 3.24
C PHE A 170 12.76 1.55 2.48
N VAL A 171 12.20 2.49 1.71
CA VAL A 171 10.97 2.28 0.94
C VAL A 171 11.12 1.13 -0.05
N LEU A 172 12.23 1.07 -0.79
CA LEU A 172 12.50 0.00 -1.77
C LEU A 172 12.82 -1.35 -1.11
N SER A 173 13.13 -1.37 0.19
CA SER A 173 13.35 -2.61 0.96
C SER A 173 12.07 -3.24 1.51
N LEU A 174 10.96 -2.48 1.53
CA LEU A 174 9.64 -3.05 1.84
C LEU A 174 9.22 -3.99 0.72
N GLU A 175 8.36 -4.97 0.98
CA GLU A 175 7.88 -5.87 -0.07
C GLU A 175 6.61 -5.28 -0.70
N SER A 176 6.60 -5.06 -2.02
CA SER A 176 5.42 -4.58 -2.73
C SER A 176 5.26 -5.14 -4.14
N LYS A 177 4.02 -5.45 -4.53
CA LYS A 177 3.72 -5.80 -5.93
C LYS A 177 3.81 -4.58 -6.85
N THR A 178 3.50 -3.39 -6.33
CA THR A 178 3.50 -2.14 -7.10
C THR A 178 4.21 -1.03 -6.35
N TYR A 179 5.11 -0.32 -7.02
CA TYR A 179 5.67 0.94 -6.54
C TYR A 179 5.26 2.07 -7.48
N CYS A 180 4.67 3.12 -6.93
CA CYS A 180 4.40 4.37 -7.63
C CYS A 180 5.14 5.50 -6.90
N LEU A 181 6.25 5.96 -7.47
CA LEU A 181 7.22 6.81 -6.82
C LEU A 181 7.34 8.14 -7.56
N ASN A 182 7.16 9.26 -6.86
CA ASN A 182 7.32 10.60 -7.42
C ASN A 182 8.12 11.47 -6.46
N PHE A 183 9.43 11.58 -6.66
CA PHE A 183 10.27 12.41 -5.81
C PHE A 183 11.47 12.97 -6.56
N SER A 184 12.01 14.06 -6.03
CA SER A 184 13.31 14.59 -6.40
C SER A 184 14.39 13.93 -5.55
N PHE A 185 15.57 13.74 -6.13
CA PHE A 185 16.69 13.05 -5.50
C PHE A 185 17.99 13.78 -5.84
N ASN A 186 18.74 14.20 -4.82
CA ASN A 186 19.91 15.07 -4.99
C ASN A 186 21.25 14.33 -5.05
N ASN A 187 21.29 13.02 -4.84
CA ASN A 187 22.52 12.26 -4.93
C ASN A 187 22.69 11.70 -6.35
N SER A 188 23.32 12.48 -7.23
CA SER A 188 23.52 12.12 -8.64
C SER A 188 24.36 10.85 -8.86
N ASN A 189 25.14 10.43 -7.86
CA ASN A 189 26.08 9.32 -7.99
C ASN A 189 25.50 8.00 -7.47
N TYR A 190 24.39 8.04 -6.74
CA TYR A 190 23.79 6.83 -6.21
C TYR A 190 23.03 6.07 -7.30
N LYS A 191 23.19 4.75 -7.31
CA LYS A 191 22.53 3.82 -8.21
C LYS A 191 21.96 2.66 -7.41
N TYR A 192 20.65 2.45 -7.49
CA TYR A 192 19.97 1.33 -6.88
C TYR A 192 20.11 0.10 -7.79
N ARG A 193 20.70 -0.98 -7.27
CA ARG A 193 21.03 -2.21 -8.02
C ARG A 193 20.39 -3.47 -7.47
N GLU A 194 19.69 -3.37 -6.34
CA GLU A 194 19.04 -4.52 -5.75
C GLU A 194 17.77 -4.89 -6.53
N PRO A 195 17.33 -6.16 -6.50
CA PRO A 195 16.03 -6.55 -7.04
C PRO A 195 14.90 -5.84 -6.30
N LEU A 196 13.96 -5.26 -7.05
CA LEU A 196 12.74 -4.66 -6.50
C LEU A 196 11.68 -5.73 -6.18
N GLY A 197 11.69 -6.85 -6.92
CA GLY A 197 10.73 -7.94 -6.74
C GLY A 197 9.28 -7.58 -7.06
N CYS A 198 9.01 -6.40 -7.63
CA CYS A 198 7.68 -5.94 -7.97
C CYS A 198 7.22 -6.40 -9.36
N GLU A 199 5.90 -6.36 -9.57
CA GLU A 199 5.27 -6.57 -10.87
C GLU A 199 5.05 -5.25 -11.63
N HIS A 200 4.91 -4.13 -10.91
CA HIS A 200 4.68 -2.82 -11.48
C HIS A 200 5.59 -1.77 -10.84
N LEU A 201 6.31 -1.04 -11.68
CA LEU A 201 7.10 0.12 -11.30
C LEU A 201 6.65 1.35 -12.09
N GLU A 202 6.23 2.38 -11.37
CA GLU A 202 5.95 3.72 -11.90
C GLU A 202 6.86 4.75 -11.20
N VAL A 203 7.69 5.46 -11.96
CA VAL A 203 8.64 6.43 -11.42
C VAL A 203 8.52 7.77 -12.12
N HIS A 204 8.29 8.80 -11.33
CA HIS A 204 8.18 10.20 -11.70
C HIS A 204 9.21 11.03 -10.90
N GLY A 205 9.59 12.19 -11.44
CA GLY A 205 10.57 13.08 -10.81
C GLY A 205 12.01 12.75 -11.19
N SER A 206 12.88 12.60 -10.19
CA SER A 206 14.30 12.25 -10.37
C SER A 206 14.46 10.76 -10.66
N ILE A 207 15.07 10.45 -11.81
CA ILE A 207 15.34 9.08 -12.24
C ILE A 207 16.82 8.68 -12.09
N GLN A 208 17.70 9.62 -11.69
CA GLN A 208 19.14 9.41 -11.68
C GLN A 208 19.57 8.25 -10.75
N TRP A 209 18.75 7.91 -9.77
CA TRP A 209 18.98 6.80 -8.84
C TRP A 209 18.76 5.42 -9.45
N LEU A 210 17.97 5.30 -10.53
CA LEU A 210 17.68 4.02 -11.16
C LEU A 210 18.90 3.59 -11.98
N ASP A 211 19.39 2.38 -11.70
CA ASP A 211 20.35 1.69 -12.55
C ASP A 211 19.58 0.83 -13.55
N THR A 212 19.86 1.03 -14.84
CA THR A 212 19.23 0.25 -15.91
C THR A 212 20.08 -0.93 -16.34
N ASP A 213 21.34 -1.03 -15.89
CA ASP A 213 22.21 -2.17 -16.19
C ASP A 213 21.62 -3.47 -15.61
N ASP A 214 21.41 -4.49 -16.44
CA ASP A 214 20.81 -5.78 -16.07
C ASP A 214 19.45 -5.66 -15.32
N PHE A 215 18.75 -4.52 -15.43
CA PHE A 215 17.56 -4.24 -14.63
C PHE A 215 16.42 -5.26 -14.80
N LEU A 216 16.10 -5.65 -16.04
CA LEU A 216 15.03 -6.63 -16.31
C LEU A 216 15.43 -8.05 -15.91
N LYS A 217 16.71 -8.41 -16.09
CA LYS A 217 17.27 -9.66 -15.58
C LYS A 217 17.19 -9.77 -14.06
N LEU A 218 17.43 -8.67 -13.33
CA LEU A 218 17.28 -8.61 -11.87
C LEU A 218 15.82 -8.62 -11.42
N ASN A 219 14.89 -8.20 -12.28
CA ASN A 219 13.46 -8.09 -11.98
C ASN A 219 12.60 -8.97 -12.92
N PRO A 220 12.76 -10.31 -12.89
CA PRO A 220 12.11 -11.20 -13.86
C PRO A 220 10.58 -11.25 -13.76
N ASN A 221 10.01 -10.85 -12.62
CA ASN A 221 8.57 -10.83 -12.37
C ASN A 221 7.90 -9.53 -12.85
N MET A 222 8.66 -8.55 -13.34
CA MET A 222 8.16 -7.26 -13.79
C MET A 222 7.19 -7.45 -14.96
N ARG A 223 6.01 -6.85 -14.85
CA ARG A 223 4.95 -6.88 -15.87
C ARG A 223 4.72 -5.51 -16.50
N ARG A 224 4.94 -4.43 -15.74
CA ARG A 224 4.68 -3.06 -16.16
C ARG A 224 5.76 -2.09 -15.68
N ILE A 225 6.28 -1.29 -16.60
CA ILE A 225 7.22 -0.19 -16.30
C ILE A 225 6.68 1.11 -16.89
N CYS A 226 6.56 2.13 -16.06
CA CYS A 226 6.19 3.49 -16.44
C CYS A 226 7.22 4.47 -15.87
N ILE A 227 8.10 5.03 -16.71
CA ILE A 227 9.17 5.90 -16.20
C ILE A 227 9.14 7.26 -16.91
N LYS A 228 9.16 8.33 -16.12
CA LYS A 228 9.29 9.70 -16.61
C LYS A 228 10.75 10.16 -16.59
N ASN A 229 11.13 10.90 -17.62
CA ASN A 229 12.43 11.55 -17.79
C ASN A 229 13.65 10.60 -17.89
N LEU A 230 13.44 9.33 -18.27
CA LEU A 230 14.54 8.38 -18.48
C LEU A 230 15.40 8.80 -19.69
N PRO A 231 16.73 8.86 -19.59
CA PRO A 231 17.61 9.10 -20.73
C PRO A 231 17.41 8.09 -21.87
N GLY A 232 17.55 8.53 -23.12
CA GLY A 232 17.35 7.69 -24.31
C GLY A 232 18.23 6.43 -24.34
N GLU A 233 19.51 6.57 -23.97
CA GLU A 233 20.44 5.43 -23.88
C GLU A 233 19.92 4.36 -22.91
N GLN A 234 19.44 4.77 -21.74
CA GLN A 234 18.88 3.86 -20.74
C GLN A 234 17.56 3.20 -21.19
N ILE A 235 16.73 3.92 -21.95
CA ILE A 235 15.56 3.32 -22.61
C ILE A 235 16.00 2.24 -23.58
N ASN A 236 17.01 2.52 -24.40
CA ASN A 236 17.54 1.58 -25.37
C ASN A 236 18.07 0.29 -24.70
N ASP A 237 18.76 0.44 -23.57
CA ASP A 237 19.27 -0.69 -22.79
C ASP A 237 18.15 -1.58 -22.25
N LEU A 238 17.08 -0.99 -21.70
CA LEU A 238 15.90 -1.75 -21.26
C LEU A 238 15.23 -2.50 -22.42
N ILE A 239 15.13 -1.88 -23.59
CA ILE A 239 14.52 -2.54 -24.76
C ILE A 239 15.41 -3.69 -25.26
N LYS A 240 16.75 -3.53 -25.25
CA LYS A 240 17.70 -4.60 -25.60
C LYS A 240 17.59 -5.79 -24.66
N GLN A 241 17.53 -5.54 -23.34
CA GLN A 241 17.30 -6.56 -22.32
C GLN A 241 15.99 -7.34 -22.58
N TRP A 242 14.88 -6.62 -22.78
CA TRP A 242 13.59 -7.24 -23.06
C TRP A 242 13.60 -8.09 -24.34
N LYS A 243 14.20 -7.55 -25.42
CA LYS A 243 14.37 -8.27 -26.70
C LYS A 243 15.19 -9.55 -26.55
N ASN A 244 16.15 -9.58 -25.62
CA ASN A 244 16.96 -10.76 -25.31
C ASN A 244 16.24 -11.80 -24.43
N GLY A 245 14.97 -11.57 -24.09
CA GLY A 245 14.14 -12.49 -23.32
C GLY A 245 14.20 -12.26 -21.80
N GLU A 246 14.72 -11.12 -21.35
CA GLU A 246 14.66 -10.74 -19.94
C GLU A 246 13.27 -10.22 -19.58
N ALA A 247 12.76 -10.56 -18.39
CA ALA A 247 11.41 -10.27 -17.94
C ALA A 247 10.33 -10.64 -19.00
N ILE A 248 10.23 -11.92 -19.36
CA ILE A 248 9.30 -12.45 -20.39
C ILE A 248 7.83 -12.06 -20.10
N GLY A 249 7.47 -11.83 -18.84
CA GLY A 249 6.14 -11.37 -18.43
C GLY A 249 5.85 -9.88 -18.64
N LEU A 250 6.86 -9.08 -19.03
CA LEU A 250 6.75 -7.65 -19.29
C LEU A 250 5.86 -7.42 -20.52
N ASN A 251 4.69 -6.83 -20.29
CA ASN A 251 3.69 -6.59 -21.32
C ASN A 251 3.38 -5.11 -21.55
N HIS A 252 3.94 -4.23 -20.72
CA HIS A 252 3.76 -2.79 -20.84
C HIS A 252 5.03 -2.03 -20.44
N MET A 253 5.55 -1.24 -21.37
CA MET A 253 6.60 -0.25 -21.13
C MET A 253 6.14 1.11 -21.64
N ALA A 254 6.15 2.12 -20.77
CA ALA A 254 5.83 3.49 -21.11
C ALA A 254 6.93 4.44 -20.61
N PHE A 255 7.47 5.24 -21.53
CA PHE A 255 8.50 6.23 -21.21
C PHE A 255 7.98 7.61 -21.56
N PHE A 256 7.93 8.50 -20.57
CA PHE A 256 7.40 9.86 -20.73
C PHE A 256 8.53 10.88 -20.62
N TYR A 257 8.60 11.83 -21.56
CA TYR A 257 9.54 12.95 -21.48
C TYR A 257 8.80 14.24 -21.78
N GLY A 258 9.21 15.35 -21.15
CA GLY A 258 8.59 16.65 -21.39
C GLY A 258 8.87 17.24 -22.77
N ILE A 259 9.78 16.62 -23.54
CA ILE A 259 10.29 17.02 -24.85
C ILE A 259 10.39 15.74 -25.71
N PRO A 260 10.22 15.80 -27.04
CA PRO A 260 10.47 14.63 -27.88
C PRO A 260 11.88 14.09 -27.68
N TYR A 261 12.02 12.76 -27.60
CA TYR A 261 13.34 12.14 -27.60
C TYR A 261 14.00 12.35 -28.96
N PRO A 262 15.31 12.69 -29.01
CA PRO A 262 16.03 12.73 -30.27
C PRO A 262 15.98 11.35 -30.96
N GLU A 263 15.70 11.33 -32.27
CA GLU A 263 15.51 10.10 -33.05
C GLU A 263 16.75 9.18 -33.02
N ASN A 264 17.94 9.74 -32.77
CA ASN A 264 19.21 9.02 -32.75
C ASN A 264 19.59 8.38 -31.40
N LEU A 265 18.71 8.45 -30.39
CA LEU A 265 19.02 8.00 -29.02
C LEU A 265 18.16 6.83 -28.53
N ILE A 266 17.04 6.53 -29.19
CA ILE A 266 16.16 5.41 -28.85
C ILE A 266 16.15 4.43 -30.02
N LEU A 267 16.17 3.12 -29.73
CA LEU A 267 16.22 2.03 -30.71
C LEU A 267 17.57 1.87 -31.43
N ASP A 268 18.64 2.49 -30.92
CA ASP A 268 19.98 2.28 -31.49
C ASP A 268 20.41 0.79 -31.39
N GLY A 269 20.80 0.22 -32.54
CA GLY A 269 21.09 -1.21 -32.68
C GLY A 269 19.86 -2.12 -32.65
N ILE A 270 18.64 -1.57 -32.63
CA ILE A 270 17.39 -2.33 -32.72
C ILE A 270 16.84 -2.22 -34.14
N ILE A 271 16.98 -3.32 -34.91
CA ILE A 271 16.35 -3.43 -36.23
C ILE A 271 14.84 -3.45 -36.05
N VAL A 272 14.18 -2.34 -36.40
CA VAL A 272 12.72 -2.26 -36.52
C VAL A 272 12.38 -2.80 -37.90
N MET A 273 11.64 -3.92 -37.99
CA MET A 273 11.12 -4.35 -39.28
C MET A 273 10.10 -3.31 -39.74
N GLU A 274 10.27 -2.76 -40.95
CA GLU A 274 9.21 -1.98 -41.58
C GLU A 274 7.98 -2.87 -41.75
N THR A 275 7.00 -2.71 -40.87
CA THR A 275 5.66 -3.22 -41.14
C THR A 275 5.09 -2.39 -42.29
N LYS A 276 5.18 -2.94 -43.50
CA LYS A 276 4.34 -2.49 -44.61
C LYS A 276 2.89 -2.74 -44.20
N LEU A 277 2.24 -1.68 -43.71
CA LEU A 277 0.78 -1.63 -43.66
C LEU A 277 0.29 -1.64 -45.12
N THR A 278 -0.02 -2.84 -45.61
CA THR A 278 -0.83 -3.06 -46.81
C THR A 278 -2.28 -3.21 -46.44
#